data_AF-A0A6F8PR71-F1
#
_entry.id   AF-A0A6F8PR71-F1
#
_cell.length_a   1.000
_cell.length_b   1.000
_cell.length_c   1.000
_cell.angle_alpha   90.00
_cell.angle_beta   90.00
_cell.angle_gamma   90.00
#
_symmetry.space_group_name_H-M   'P 1'
#
loop_
_entity.id
_entity.type
_entity.pdbx_description
1 polymer ?
#
loop_
_entity_poly.entity_id
_entity_poly.type
_entity_poly.pdbx_seq_one_letter_code
_entity_poly.pdbx_strand_id
1 'polypeptide(L)'
;MAESSNHLKHQKNKILASDLERLNFIRVYKKDYIIYLLASVPDLSGKSFTDPDGSKAYSSELRLLKISPTGEFVNIVIDTFFPLLSAPHNSGGMYIDGTKIHVFVNSKESNATYAMSGYSYFVDLESMAVTNKSQLFSNANWGWFPVIQQDGRVSHFSFAGYYSYLGVSIT
;
A
#
# COMPACT_ATOMS: atom_id res chain seq x y z
N MET A 1 -6.83 35.49 0.66
CA MET A 1 -6.72 34.09 1.12
C MET A 1 -6.64 33.25 -0.14
N ALA A 2 -5.43 32.85 -0.52
CA ALA A 2 -5.18 32.16 -1.77
C ALA A 2 -5.16 30.65 -1.51
N GLU A 3 -6.01 29.93 -2.24
CA GLU A 3 -6.10 28.47 -2.26
C GLU A 3 -4.80 27.89 -2.83
N SER A 4 -4.11 27.04 -2.08
CA SER A 4 -3.02 26.23 -2.59
C SER A 4 -3.58 24.90 -3.11
N SER A 5 -3.96 24.86 -4.38
CA SER A 5 -4.25 23.61 -5.09
C SER A 5 -2.93 22.86 -5.31
N ASN A 6 -2.69 21.82 -4.51
CA ASN A 6 -1.60 20.87 -4.73
C ASN A 6 -1.90 20.05 -5.99
N HIS A 7 -1.44 20.53 -7.15
CA HIS A 7 -1.37 19.72 -8.36
C HIS A 7 -0.23 18.71 -8.23
N LEU A 8 -0.57 17.50 -7.77
CA LEU A 8 0.23 16.30 -8.02
C LEU A 8 0.34 16.12 -9.54
N LYS A 9 1.48 16.52 -10.10
CA LYS A 9 1.80 16.31 -11.52
C LYS A 9 1.84 14.81 -11.77
N HIS A 10 0.93 14.30 -12.60
CA HIS A 10 1.01 12.98 -13.20
C HIS A 10 2.24 12.90 -14.10
N GLN A 11 3.38 12.48 -13.56
CA GLN A 11 4.51 12.06 -14.37
C GLN A 11 4.27 10.63 -14.82
N LYS A 12 3.96 10.43 -16.11
CA LYS A 12 4.14 9.15 -16.80
C LYS A 12 5.64 8.86 -16.89
N ASN A 13 6.25 8.44 -15.79
CA ASN A 13 7.66 8.08 -15.78
C ASN A 13 7.85 6.74 -16.45
N LYS A 14 8.65 6.73 -17.52
CA LYS A 14 9.14 5.51 -18.17
C LYS A 14 9.96 4.75 -17.12
N ILE A 15 9.42 3.64 -16.62
CA ILE A 15 10.14 2.73 -15.73
C ILE A 15 11.44 2.30 -16.43
N LEU A 16 12.57 2.45 -15.76
CA LEU A 16 13.83 1.87 -16.21
C LEU A 16 13.81 0.38 -15.86
N ALA A 17 14.49 -0.46 -16.64
CA ALA A 17 14.59 -1.89 -16.35
C ALA A 17 15.11 -2.16 -14.92
N SER A 18 16.00 -1.29 -14.43
CA SER A 18 16.51 -1.28 -13.05
C SER A 18 15.45 -1.06 -11.98
N ASP A 19 14.34 -0.38 -12.30
CA ASP A 19 13.25 -0.17 -11.36
C ASP A 19 12.41 -1.44 -11.21
N LEU A 20 12.30 -2.26 -12.27
CA LEU A 20 11.60 -3.55 -12.23
C LEU A 20 12.34 -4.57 -11.35
N GLU A 21 13.68 -4.56 -11.40
CA GLU A 21 14.53 -5.44 -10.58
C GLU A 21 14.41 -5.17 -9.07
N ARG A 22 13.91 -3.99 -8.69
CA ARG A 22 13.73 -3.58 -7.29
C ARG A 22 12.28 -3.71 -6.80
N LEU A 23 11.36 -4.19 -7.64
CA LEU A 23 9.97 -4.37 -7.25
C LEU A 23 9.83 -5.57 -6.32
N ASN A 24 9.37 -5.32 -5.10
CA ASN A 24 8.83 -6.34 -4.23
C ASN A 24 7.32 -6.45 -4.49
N PHE A 25 6.88 -7.55 -5.11
CA PHE A 25 5.47 -7.77 -5.42
C PHE A 25 4.66 -8.05 -4.16
N ILE A 26 3.58 -7.28 -3.97
CA ILE A 26 2.64 -7.41 -2.86
C ILE A 26 1.39 -8.16 -3.32
N ARG A 27 0.75 -7.69 -4.41
CA ARG A 27 -0.51 -8.28 -4.89
C ARG A 27 -0.64 -8.19 -6.41
N VAL A 28 -1.24 -9.22 -6.99
CA VAL A 28 -1.66 -9.24 -8.40
C VAL A 28 -3.17 -9.32 -8.46
N TYR A 29 -3.79 -8.53 -9.33
CA TYR A 29 -5.21 -8.59 -9.64
C TYR A 29 -5.40 -8.54 -11.15
N LYS A 30 -6.29 -9.37 -11.69
CA LYS A 30 -6.61 -9.41 -13.13
C LYS A 30 -8.07 -9.02 -13.33
N LYS A 31 -8.32 -8.05 -14.21
CA LYS A 31 -9.67 -7.64 -14.64
C LYS A 31 -9.66 -7.36 -16.13
N ASP A 32 -10.57 -7.97 -16.88
CA ASP A 32 -10.76 -7.73 -18.32
C ASP A 32 -9.44 -7.80 -19.12
N TYR A 33 -8.63 -8.82 -18.83
CA TYR A 33 -7.30 -9.05 -19.41
C TYR A 33 -6.22 -8.01 -19.04
N ILE A 34 -6.55 -6.96 -18.29
CA ILE A 34 -5.60 -6.02 -17.70
C ILE A 34 -5.06 -6.60 -16.38
N ILE A 35 -3.75 -6.50 -16.19
CA ILE A 35 -3.07 -6.89 -14.95
C ILE A 35 -2.78 -5.64 -14.13
N TYR A 36 -3.17 -5.66 -12.87
CA TYR A 36 -2.83 -4.66 -11.88
C TYR A 36 -1.87 -5.28 -10.86
N LEU A 37 -0.73 -4.64 -10.64
CA LEU A 37 0.30 -5.10 -9.70
C LEU A 37 0.49 -4.05 -8.62
N LEU A 38 0.23 -4.42 -7.38
CA LEU A 38 0.65 -3.67 -6.21
C LEU A 38 2.06 -4.14 -5.83
N ALA A 39 2.99 -3.20 -5.70
CA ALA A 39 4.37 -3.48 -5.36
C ALA A 39 4.93 -2.41 -4.42
N SER A 40 6.04 -2.74 -3.78
CA SER A 40 6.86 -1.76 -3.06
C SER A 40 8.27 -1.69 -3.65
N VAL A 41 8.85 -0.49 -3.67
CA VAL A 41 10.27 -0.29 -4.00
C VAL A 41 10.99 0.20 -2.73
N PRO A 42 11.86 -0.61 -2.11
CA PRO A 42 12.56 -0.21 -0.91
C PRO A 42 13.65 0.83 -1.20
N ASP A 43 13.69 1.87 -0.38
CA ASP A 43 14.82 2.79 -0.24
C ASP A 43 15.64 2.40 0.99
N LEU A 44 16.66 1.57 0.75
CA LEU A 44 17.56 1.08 1.80
C LEU A 44 18.50 2.16 2.35
N SER A 45 18.62 3.30 1.66
CA SER A 45 19.39 4.46 2.14
C SER A 45 18.55 5.43 2.97
N GLY A 46 17.22 5.28 2.93
CA GLY A 46 16.27 6.15 3.59
C GLY A 46 16.11 5.86 5.08
N LYS A 47 15.09 6.53 5.65
CA LYS A 47 14.69 6.31 7.05
C LYS A 47 14.31 4.84 7.26
N SER A 48 14.66 4.30 8.42
CA SER A 48 14.21 2.99 8.86
C SER A 48 13.78 2.99 10.32
N PHE A 49 12.99 1.99 10.67
CA PHE A 49 12.56 1.68 12.03
C PHE A 49 12.97 0.25 12.37
N THR A 50 13.27 0.00 13.63
CA THR A 50 13.72 -1.31 14.10
C THR A 50 12.80 -1.81 15.20
N ASP A 51 12.29 -3.02 15.05
CA ASP A 51 11.54 -3.71 16.09
C ASP A 51 12.49 -4.31 17.15
N PRO A 52 12.02 -4.62 18.37
CA PRO A 52 12.86 -5.20 19.41
C PRO A 52 13.52 -6.52 19.04
N ASP A 53 12.97 -7.27 18.08
CA ASP A 53 13.56 -8.50 17.54
C ASP A 53 14.64 -8.25 16.48
N GLY A 54 14.94 -6.99 16.17
CA GLY A 54 15.93 -6.57 15.18
C GLY A 54 15.40 -6.46 13.74
N SER A 55 14.13 -6.80 13.48
CA SER A 55 13.52 -6.61 12.17
C SER A 55 13.50 -5.13 11.79
N LYS A 56 13.83 -4.83 10.54
CA LYS A 56 13.85 -3.45 10.02
C LYS A 56 12.72 -3.20 9.05
N ALA A 57 12.10 -2.04 9.17
CA ALA A 57 11.23 -1.46 8.18
C ALA A 57 11.92 -0.27 7.53
N TYR A 58 12.17 -0.34 6.22
CA TYR A 58 12.78 0.76 5.47
C TYR A 58 11.70 1.54 4.74
N SER A 59 11.92 2.84 4.59
CA SER A 59 11.13 3.67 3.69
C SER A 59 11.00 2.99 2.33
N SER A 60 9.80 2.87 1.82
CA SER A 60 9.50 2.21 0.55
C SER A 60 8.41 2.98 -0.17
N GLU A 61 8.54 3.10 -1.49
CA GLU A 61 7.45 3.62 -2.31
C GLU A 61 6.43 2.50 -2.54
N LEU A 62 5.16 2.77 -2.23
CA LEU A 62 4.04 1.94 -2.64
C LEU A 62 3.68 2.30 -4.08
N ARG A 63 3.76 1.33 -4.98
CA ARG A 63 3.51 1.53 -6.41
C ARG A 63 2.35 0.66 -6.89
N LEU A 64 1.59 1.22 -7.83
CA LEU A 64 0.58 0.49 -8.57
C LEU A 64 0.90 0.53 -10.06
N LEU A 65 0.99 -0.65 -10.66
CA LEU A 65 1.27 -0.85 -12.06
C LEU A 65 0.00 -1.38 -12.75
N LYS A 66 -0.28 -0.89 -13.95
CA LYS A 66 -1.33 -1.36 -14.85
C LYS A 66 -0.69 -1.80 -16.16
N ILE A 67 -0.93 -3.05 -16.55
CA ILE A 67 -0.41 -3.67 -17.76
C ILE A 67 -1.59 -4.09 -18.62
N SER A 68 -1.78 -3.42 -19.74
CA SER A 68 -2.87 -3.71 -20.67
C SER A 68 -2.53 -4.90 -21.59
N PRO A 69 -3.54 -5.52 -22.23
CA PRO A 69 -3.33 -6.57 -23.23
C PRO A 69 -2.52 -6.11 -24.45
N THR A 70 -2.53 -4.81 -24.75
CA THR A 70 -1.79 -4.22 -25.88
C THR A 70 -0.34 -3.91 -25.54
N GLY A 71 0.07 -4.15 -24.28
CA GLY A 71 1.41 -3.84 -23.79
C GLY A 71 1.57 -2.40 -23.27
N GLU A 72 0.51 -1.59 -23.27
CA GLU A 72 0.54 -0.30 -22.54
C GLU A 72 0.80 -0.57 -21.05
N PHE A 73 1.76 0.17 -20.52
CA PHE A 73 2.23 0.06 -19.16
C PHE A 73 2.11 1.42 -18.46
N VAL A 74 1.40 1.46 -17.33
CA VAL A 74 1.27 2.65 -16.48
C VAL A 74 1.74 2.31 -15.07
N ASN A 75 2.50 3.21 -14.46
CA ASN A 75 2.98 3.07 -13.09
C ASN A 75 2.78 4.38 -12.34
N ILE A 76 2.27 4.27 -11.12
CA ILE A 76 2.08 5.41 -10.21
C ILE A 76 2.68 5.09 -8.85
N VAL A 77 3.18 6.12 -8.18
CA VAL A 77 3.45 6.08 -6.75
C VAL A 77 2.16 6.44 -6.02
N ILE A 78 1.67 5.55 -5.16
CA ILE A 78 0.50 5.79 -4.31
C ILE A 78 0.93 6.60 -3.09
N ASP A 79 1.98 6.15 -2.40
CA ASP A 79 2.50 6.79 -1.19
C ASP A 79 3.90 6.27 -0.85
N THR A 80 4.50 6.83 0.19
CA THR A 80 5.66 6.28 0.88
C THR A 80 5.23 5.65 2.19
N PHE A 81 5.71 4.44 2.48
CA PHE A 81 5.38 3.69 3.68
C PHE A 81 6.57 2.86 4.18
N PHE A 82 6.43 2.23 5.34
CA PHE A 82 7.51 1.47 5.98
C PHE A 82 7.09 0.00 6.16
N PRO A 83 7.20 -0.85 5.11
CA PRO A 83 6.92 -2.27 5.22
C PRO A 83 7.96 -2.97 6.11
N LEU A 84 7.53 -3.97 6.88
CA LEU A 84 8.47 -4.85 7.60
C LEU A 84 9.14 -5.81 6.62
N LEU A 85 10.48 -5.76 6.53
CA LEU A 85 11.23 -6.58 5.59
C LEU A 85 11.33 -8.06 5.97
N SER A 86 11.12 -8.41 7.24
CA SER A 86 11.10 -9.82 7.66
C SER A 86 9.93 -10.59 7.04
N ALA A 87 8.96 -9.90 6.43
CA ALA A 87 7.92 -10.52 5.63
C ALA A 87 7.41 -9.61 4.50
N PRO A 88 8.16 -9.50 3.37
CA PRO A 88 7.88 -8.53 2.31
C PRO A 88 6.51 -8.74 1.63
N HIS A 89 5.91 -9.92 1.77
CA HIS A 89 4.58 -10.26 1.23
C HIS A 89 3.41 -9.78 2.10
N ASN A 90 3.68 -9.16 3.26
CA ASN A 90 2.69 -9.06 4.34
C ASN A 90 2.22 -7.64 4.64
N SER A 91 2.58 -6.67 3.79
CA SER A 91 2.37 -5.26 4.10
C SER A 91 1.23 -4.61 3.33
N GLY A 92 0.45 -5.37 2.55
CA GLY A 92 -0.68 -4.78 1.84
C GLY A 92 -1.54 -5.74 1.03
N GLY A 93 -2.68 -5.21 0.58
CA GLY A 93 -3.66 -5.89 -0.23
C GLY A 93 -4.29 -4.95 -1.24
N MET A 94 -4.98 -5.52 -2.22
CA MET A 94 -5.70 -4.77 -3.24
C MET A 94 -6.91 -5.55 -3.74
N TYR A 95 -7.99 -4.85 -4.03
CA TYR A 95 -9.09 -5.34 -4.84
C TYR A 95 -9.61 -4.23 -5.76
N ILE A 96 -10.38 -4.61 -6.78
CA ILE A 96 -10.98 -3.67 -7.74
C ILE A 96 -12.49 -3.79 -7.64
N ASP A 97 -13.17 -2.67 -7.40
CA ASP A 97 -14.63 -2.55 -7.34
C ASP A 97 -15.10 -1.42 -8.24
N GLY A 98 -15.95 -1.76 -9.21
CA GLY A 98 -16.40 -0.84 -10.25
C GLY A 98 -15.22 -0.15 -10.94
N THR A 99 -15.15 1.18 -10.78
CA THR A 99 -14.13 2.07 -11.35
C THR A 99 -13.02 2.43 -10.35
N LYS A 100 -12.94 1.76 -9.20
CA LYS A 100 -11.95 2.05 -8.16
C LYS A 100 -11.09 0.83 -7.86
N ILE A 101 -9.82 1.10 -7.58
CA ILE A 101 -8.88 0.16 -6.99
C ILE A 101 -8.74 0.57 -5.54
N HIS A 102 -9.08 -0.34 -4.63
CA HIS A 102 -8.93 -0.14 -3.20
C HIS A 102 -7.67 -0.86 -2.74
N VAL A 103 -6.77 -0.09 -2.13
CA VAL A 103 -5.47 -0.55 -1.65
C VAL A 103 -5.42 -0.39 -0.15
N PHE A 104 -4.86 -1.38 0.55
CA PHE A 104 -4.57 -1.31 1.96
C PHE A 104 -3.10 -1.61 2.17
N VAL A 105 -2.45 -0.89 3.08
CA VAL A 105 -1.11 -1.23 3.58
C VAL A 105 -1.00 -0.98 5.08
N ASN A 106 -0.14 -1.74 5.74
CA ASN A 106 0.34 -1.44 7.08
C ASN A 106 1.77 -0.86 7.01
N SER A 107 2.04 0.12 7.86
CA SER A 107 3.27 0.91 7.87
C SER A 107 3.83 1.01 9.29
N LYS A 108 5.11 0.71 9.43
CA LYS A 108 5.88 0.88 10.68
C LYS A 108 6.38 2.31 10.81
N GLU A 109 5.69 3.16 11.56
CA GLU A 109 5.99 4.61 11.60
C GLU A 109 6.65 5.08 12.89
N SER A 110 7.05 4.14 13.75
CA SER A 110 7.75 4.42 14.99
C SER A 110 8.62 3.22 15.40
N ASN A 111 9.45 3.41 16.43
CA ASN A 111 10.18 2.31 17.09
C ASN A 111 9.35 1.64 18.20
N ALA A 112 8.04 1.91 18.30
CA ALA A 112 7.19 1.23 19.27
C ALA A 112 7.06 -0.25 18.91
N THR A 113 7.12 -1.13 19.92
CA THR A 113 7.14 -2.59 19.77
C THR A 113 5.94 -3.11 18.98
N TYR A 114 6.19 -3.69 17.81
CA TYR A 114 5.18 -4.30 16.91
C TYR A 114 4.02 -3.39 16.47
N ALA A 115 4.08 -2.10 16.82
CA ALA A 115 3.06 -1.13 16.47
C ALA A 115 3.13 -0.72 15.00
N MET A 116 1.97 -0.69 14.34
CA MET A 116 1.82 -0.26 12.95
C MET A 116 0.60 0.63 12.76
N SER A 117 0.66 1.49 11.75
CA SER A 117 -0.46 2.24 11.22
C SER A 117 -1.03 1.53 10.01
N GLY A 118 -2.35 1.55 9.84
CA GLY A 118 -3.04 0.98 8.67
C GLY A 118 -3.64 2.07 7.80
N TYR A 119 -3.39 2.00 6.51
CA TYR A 119 -3.86 2.99 5.55
C TYR A 119 -4.66 2.34 4.44
N SER A 120 -5.78 2.95 4.07
CA SER A 120 -6.56 2.64 2.88
C SER A 120 -6.42 3.76 1.85
N TYR A 121 -6.31 3.38 0.59
CA TYR A 121 -6.25 4.29 -0.56
C TYR A 121 -7.28 3.87 -1.59
N PHE A 122 -7.94 4.86 -2.20
CA PHE A 122 -8.71 4.65 -3.41
C PHE A 122 -7.99 5.24 -4.60
N VAL A 123 -7.75 4.43 -5.63
CA VAL A 123 -7.20 4.85 -6.90
C VAL A 123 -8.27 4.72 -7.98
N ASP A 124 -8.45 5.74 -8.79
CA ASP A 124 -9.33 5.68 -9.95
C ASP A 124 -8.73 4.77 -11.04
N LEU A 125 -9.53 3.83 -11.54
CA LEU A 125 -9.09 2.73 -12.42
C LEU A 125 -8.66 3.24 -13.82
N GLU A 126 -9.27 4.33 -14.28
CA GLU A 126 -9.03 4.89 -15.61
C GLU A 126 -7.83 5.83 -15.59
N SER A 127 -7.90 6.86 -14.77
CA SER A 127 -6.88 7.91 -14.65
C SER A 127 -5.63 7.46 -13.90
N MET A 128 -5.71 6.37 -13.13
CA MET A 128 -4.65 5.93 -12.22
C MET A 128 -4.28 7.03 -11.21
N ALA A 129 -5.25 7.83 -10.77
CA ALA A 129 -5.05 8.88 -9.77
C ALA A 129 -5.45 8.40 -8.37
N VAL A 130 -4.64 8.69 -7.36
CA VAL A 130 -5.06 8.52 -5.95
C VAL A 130 -6.15 9.55 -5.67
N THR A 131 -7.34 9.08 -5.34
CA THR A 131 -8.53 9.91 -5.10
C THR A 131 -8.82 10.12 -3.61
N ASN A 132 -8.33 9.21 -2.76
CA ASN A 132 -8.53 9.29 -1.31
C ASN A 132 -7.43 8.49 -0.60
N LYS A 133 -7.02 8.98 0.58
CA LYS A 133 -6.22 8.29 1.58
C LYS A 133 -6.92 8.40 2.94
N SER A 134 -7.05 7.28 3.64
CA SER A 134 -7.58 7.24 5.00
C SER A 134 -6.69 6.40 5.91
N GLN A 135 -6.52 6.84 7.16
CA GLN A 135 -5.91 6.01 8.19
C GLN A 135 -7.02 5.22 8.90
N LEU A 136 -6.92 3.89 8.86
CA LEU A 136 -7.91 2.99 9.47
C LEU A 136 -7.61 2.74 10.95
N PHE A 137 -6.34 2.68 11.30
CA PHE A 137 -5.88 2.51 12.67
C PHE A 137 -4.46 3.06 12.86
N SER A 138 -4.11 3.32 14.11
CA SER A 138 -2.77 3.70 14.55
C SER A 138 -2.32 2.78 15.68
N ASN A 139 -1.02 2.54 15.75
CA ASN A 139 -0.37 1.82 16.87
C ASN A 139 -0.95 0.41 17.16
N ALA A 140 -1.40 -0.30 16.13
CA ALA A 140 -1.94 -1.65 16.28
C ALA A 140 -0.85 -2.70 16.09
N ASN A 141 -0.91 -3.80 16.87
CA ASN A 141 -0.13 -5.00 16.59
C ASN A 141 -0.77 -5.77 15.43
N TRP A 142 -0.49 -5.29 14.22
CA TRP A 142 -1.01 -5.91 13.00
C TRP A 142 -0.11 -7.06 12.61
N GLY A 143 -0.63 -8.28 12.68
CA GLY A 143 0.10 -9.42 12.14
C GLY A 143 0.02 -9.46 10.62
N TRP A 144 0.54 -10.56 10.10
CA TRP A 144 0.88 -10.73 8.70
C TRP A 144 -0.32 -10.96 7.77
N PHE A 145 -0.11 -10.74 6.47
CA PHE A 145 -1.03 -11.08 5.37
C PHE A 145 -2.41 -10.41 5.44
N PRO A 146 -2.49 -9.06 5.39
CA PRO A 146 -3.79 -8.41 5.28
C PRO A 146 -4.46 -8.77 3.94
N VAL A 147 -5.72 -9.20 4.03
CA VAL A 147 -6.60 -9.46 2.89
C VAL A 147 -7.74 -8.46 2.95
N ILE A 148 -7.92 -7.70 1.88
CA ILE A 148 -9.11 -6.85 1.75
C ILE A 148 -10.22 -7.71 1.13
N GLN A 149 -11.33 -7.83 1.85
CA GLN A 149 -12.54 -8.48 1.37
C GLN A 149 -13.30 -7.55 0.42
N GLN A 150 -14.21 -8.13 -0.38
CA GLN A 150 -14.99 -7.38 -1.36
C GLN A 150 -15.89 -6.30 -0.74
N ASP A 151 -16.29 -6.48 0.52
CA ASP A 151 -17.05 -5.51 1.32
C ASP A 151 -16.19 -4.41 1.94
N GLY A 152 -14.90 -4.35 1.60
CA GLY A 152 -13.94 -3.38 2.11
C GLY A 152 -13.37 -3.71 3.49
N ARG A 153 -13.81 -4.80 4.14
CA ARG A 153 -13.21 -5.23 5.42
C ARG A 153 -11.78 -5.72 5.21
N VAL A 154 -10.89 -5.30 6.09
CA VAL A 154 -9.52 -5.82 6.14
C VAL A 154 -9.48 -6.99 7.11
N SER A 155 -9.24 -8.19 6.59
CA SER A 155 -8.93 -9.38 7.38
C SER A 155 -7.42 -9.49 7.55
N HIS A 156 -6.95 -9.92 8.71
CA HIS A 156 -5.53 -10.12 8.95
C HIS A 156 -5.30 -11.23 9.96
N PHE A 157 -4.10 -11.80 9.99
CA PHE A 157 -3.63 -12.54 11.15
C PHE A 157 -3.19 -11.52 12.22
N SER A 158 -3.60 -11.67 13.48
CA SER A 158 -3.08 -10.89 14.60
C SER A 158 -2.28 -11.81 15.51
N PHE A 159 -1.04 -11.44 15.83
CA PHE A 159 -0.34 -12.07 16.95
C PHE A 159 -0.93 -11.47 18.24
N ALA A 160 -1.38 -12.34 19.15
CA ALA A 160 -2.17 -11.96 20.32
C ALA A 160 -1.62 -10.74 21.08
N GLY A 161 -2.45 -9.70 21.27
CA GLY A 161 -2.19 -8.62 22.22
C GLY A 161 -2.59 -7.21 21.75
N TYR A 162 -3.81 -6.83 22.11
CA TYR A 162 -4.35 -5.46 22.27
C TYR A 162 -4.70 -4.57 21.04
N TYR A 163 -6.01 -4.28 20.94
CA TYR A 163 -6.71 -2.97 20.88
C TYR A 163 -7.88 -2.96 19.88
N SER A 164 -9.00 -2.41 20.33
CA SER A 164 -10.27 -2.32 19.62
C SER A 164 -10.15 -1.55 18.31
N TYR A 165 -10.70 -2.10 17.23
CA TYR A 165 -10.96 -1.36 15.99
C TYR A 165 -11.75 -0.09 16.34
N LEU A 166 -11.25 1.08 15.92
CA LEU A 166 -12.04 2.31 15.97
C LEU A 166 -13.28 2.08 15.09
N GLY A 167 -14.44 2.07 15.73
CA GLY A 167 -15.69 1.63 15.15
C GLY A 167 -16.05 2.34 13.85
N VAL A 168 -16.10 1.57 12.76
CA VAL A 168 -16.97 1.89 11.63
C VAL A 168 -18.18 0.96 11.77
N SER A 169 -19.29 1.53 12.27
CA SER A 169 -20.58 0.86 12.18
C SER A 169 -20.99 0.84 10.71
N ILE A 170 -21.14 -0.34 10.13
CA ILE A 170 -21.88 -0.52 8.88
C ILE A 170 -23.32 -0.77 9.31
N THR A 171 -24.12 0.30 9.30
CA THR A 171 -25.59 0.25 9.26
C THR A 171 -26.04 0.98 8.01
#